data_AF-A0A3T0KSN0-F1
#
_entry.id   AF-A0A3T0KSN0-F1
#
_cell.length_a   1.000
_cell.length_b   1.000
_cell.length_c   1.000
_cell.angle_alpha   90.00
_cell.angle_beta   90.00
_cell.angle_gamma   90.00
#
_symmetry.space_group_name_H-M   'P 1'
#
loop_
_entity.id
_entity.type
_entity.pdbx_description
1 polymer ?
#
loop_
_entity_poly.entity_id
_entity_poly.type
_entity_poly.pdbx_seq_one_letter_code
_entity_poly.pdbx_strand_id
1 'polypeptide(L)'
;MNKKMILTGILTGIMTLFLIACGSNNAWEKEEKTIEMSDRIITENVEVEWELDNNPASGKGTQIRLHITNNDEPIHDFEVNHEKLLHLIIVSKDLSYFNHVHPEYKGNGVFEIENEFPAGGAYRMVADFKPSDGSSMSKMEWIHVERKNSQPAAVAVDNHLEKSVDGKKVVLSVDPQLEAGKELTLKFTLTDENTNQPISDLEPYLGSIGHVVVFSKDGERYLHVHAVEDQGSGPEAVFETTFPESGVYKIWGQFQKDGEVFTVPFVIQVP
;
A
#
# COMPACT_ATOMS: atom_id res chain seq x y z
N MET A 1 4.94 50.37 -67.18
CA MET A 1 5.29 50.22 -68.62
C MET A 1 5.43 48.74 -68.96
N ASN A 2 5.18 48.36 -70.23
CA ASN A 2 5.56 47.10 -70.91
C ASN A 2 4.98 45.78 -70.31
N LYS A 3 4.32 44.83 -71.01
CA LYS A 3 4.41 44.23 -72.39
C LYS A 3 5.77 43.55 -72.64
N LYS A 4 5.95 42.35 -73.21
CA LYS A 4 5.17 41.33 -73.99
C LYS A 4 5.70 39.93 -73.53
N MET A 5 5.35 38.70 -73.98
CA MET A 5 4.48 38.02 -74.98
C MET A 5 4.18 36.62 -74.34
N ILE A 6 3.13 35.81 -74.56
CA ILE A 6 2.41 35.28 -75.75
C ILE A 6 3.23 34.37 -76.69
N LEU A 7 3.09 33.04 -76.52
CA LEU A 7 2.78 32.01 -77.55
C LEU A 7 2.56 30.65 -76.83
N THR A 8 1.36 30.05 -76.78
CA THR A 8 0.61 29.29 -77.82
C THR A 8 1.28 27.98 -78.25
N GLY A 9 0.64 26.85 -77.95
CA GLY A 9 0.95 25.51 -78.47
C GLY A 9 -0.21 24.53 -78.17
N ILE A 10 -0.74 23.86 -79.18
CA ILE A 10 -1.92 22.97 -79.09
C ILE A 10 -1.61 21.66 -79.83
N LEU A 11 -2.27 20.57 -79.39
CA LEU A 11 -2.53 19.33 -80.13
C LEU A 11 -1.45 18.23 -80.06
N THR A 12 -1.68 17.25 -79.20
CA THR A 12 -1.75 15.79 -79.49
C THR A 12 -1.92 15.02 -78.16
N GLY A 13 -2.66 13.91 -78.07
CA GLY A 13 -3.50 13.29 -79.09
C GLY A 13 -3.28 11.79 -79.28
N ILE A 14 -3.21 11.00 -78.21
CA ILE A 14 -3.32 9.52 -78.26
C ILE A 14 -4.38 9.07 -77.25
N MET A 15 -5.31 8.26 -77.74
CA MET A 15 -6.37 7.60 -76.98
C MET A 15 -6.04 6.11 -76.93
N THR A 16 -5.85 5.56 -75.73
CA THR A 16 -5.59 4.14 -75.54
C THR A 16 -6.54 3.58 -74.49
N LEU A 17 -7.64 2.98 -74.93
CA LEU A 17 -8.36 2.06 -74.05
C LEU A 17 -7.52 0.79 -73.90
N PHE A 18 -7.40 0.30 -72.67
CA PHE A 18 -7.17 -1.12 -72.42
C PHE A 18 -8.22 -1.65 -71.45
N LEU A 19 -8.52 -2.94 -71.57
CA LEU A 19 -9.74 -3.53 -71.03
C LEU A 19 -9.62 -3.93 -69.55
N ILE A 20 -10.81 -4.07 -68.96
CA ILE A 20 -11.06 -4.45 -67.57
C ILE A 20 -10.34 -5.74 -67.19
N ALA A 21 -9.73 -5.76 -66.00
CA ALA A 21 -9.48 -6.97 -65.22
C ALA A 21 -9.98 -6.72 -63.78
N CYS A 22 -11.07 -7.37 -63.38
CA CYS A 22 -11.60 -7.27 -62.02
C CYS A 22 -10.78 -8.15 -61.07
N GLY A 23 -9.85 -7.54 -60.32
CA GLY A 23 -9.16 -8.19 -59.20
C GLY A 23 -9.80 -7.80 -57.87
N SER A 24 -10.53 -8.72 -57.24
CA SER A 24 -11.23 -8.49 -55.97
C SER A 24 -10.28 -8.58 -54.76
N ASN A 25 -9.37 -7.61 -54.64
CA ASN A 25 -8.43 -7.53 -53.52
C ASN A 25 -9.03 -6.79 -52.32
N ASN A 26 -9.99 -7.45 -51.68
CA ASN A 26 -10.14 -7.53 -50.22
C ASN A 26 -9.41 -6.44 -49.40
N ALA A 27 -10.13 -5.38 -49.05
CA ALA A 27 -9.66 -4.34 -48.12
C ALA A 27 -9.61 -4.87 -46.68
N TRP A 28 -8.55 -5.62 -46.38
CA TRP A 28 -8.17 -6.05 -45.03
C TRP A 28 -6.69 -5.69 -44.83
N GLU A 29 -6.41 -4.40 -44.90
CA GLU A 29 -5.16 -3.85 -44.35
C GLU A 29 -5.22 -4.11 -42.84
N LYS A 30 -4.48 -5.14 -42.40
CA LYS A 30 -4.47 -5.59 -41.02
C LYS A 30 -3.76 -4.52 -40.21
N GLU A 31 -4.54 -3.60 -39.63
CA GLU A 31 -4.08 -2.61 -38.66
C GLU A 31 -3.53 -3.37 -37.45
N GLU A 32 -2.24 -3.69 -37.49
CA GLU A 32 -1.51 -4.22 -36.35
C GLU A 32 -1.39 -3.09 -35.34
N LYS A 33 -2.39 -3.02 -34.46
CA LYS A 33 -2.26 -2.38 -33.17
C LYS A 33 -1.12 -3.06 -32.42
N THR A 34 0.07 -2.50 -32.59
CA THR A 34 1.08 -2.45 -31.55
C THR A 34 0.40 -1.87 -30.32
N ILE A 35 -0.09 -2.76 -29.46
CA ILE A 35 -0.35 -2.40 -28.08
C ILE A 35 1.03 -2.02 -27.55
N GLU A 36 1.23 -0.74 -27.27
CA GLU A 36 2.33 -0.33 -26.42
C GLU A 36 2.10 -1.01 -25.08
N MET A 37 2.85 -2.09 -24.83
CA MET A 37 3.08 -2.57 -23.47
C MET A 37 3.77 -1.40 -22.78
N SER A 38 3.01 -0.62 -22.00
CA SER A 38 3.56 0.56 -21.35
C SER A 38 4.70 0.14 -20.44
N ASP A 39 5.85 0.82 -20.48
CA ASP A 39 7.04 0.55 -19.66
C ASP A 39 6.82 0.74 -18.13
N ARG A 40 5.56 0.94 -17.72
CA ARG A 40 5.12 1.09 -16.34
C ARG A 40 5.24 -0.21 -15.56
N ILE A 41 5.67 -0.10 -14.31
CA ILE A 41 5.81 -1.24 -13.40
C ILE A 41 4.40 -1.69 -12.95
N ILE A 42 4.00 -2.89 -13.36
CA ILE A 42 2.74 -3.52 -12.95
C ILE A 42 2.96 -4.47 -11.78
N THR A 43 2.04 -4.45 -10.80
CA THR A 43 2.14 -5.22 -9.55
C THR A 43 2.30 -6.72 -9.75
N GLU A 44 1.86 -7.27 -10.88
CA GLU A 44 1.98 -8.69 -11.25
C GLU A 44 3.43 -9.12 -11.49
N ASN A 45 4.26 -8.24 -12.05
CA ASN A 45 5.66 -8.52 -12.41
C ASN A 45 6.66 -8.22 -11.28
N VAL A 46 6.20 -7.57 -10.21
CA VAL A 46 7.05 -7.16 -9.08
C VAL A 46 7.19 -8.30 -8.09
N GLU A 47 8.42 -8.66 -7.75
CA GLU A 47 8.69 -9.63 -6.68
C GLU A 47 9.46 -8.97 -5.53
N VAL A 48 9.40 -9.61 -4.37
CA VAL A 48 10.18 -9.23 -3.18
C VAL A 48 10.80 -10.51 -2.64
N GLU A 49 12.13 -10.55 -2.62
CA GLU A 49 12.90 -11.57 -1.92
C GLU A 49 13.09 -11.13 -0.46
N TRP A 50 12.83 -12.05 0.49
CA TRP A 50 12.76 -11.77 1.93
C TRP A 50 13.91 -12.48 2.65
N GLU A 51 15.03 -11.78 2.81
CA GLU A 51 16.20 -12.28 3.54
C GLU A 51 16.13 -11.91 5.02
N LEU A 52 16.38 -12.88 5.90
CA LEU A 52 16.66 -12.67 7.32
C LEU A 52 18.06 -13.21 7.66
N ASP A 53 18.69 -12.63 8.68
CA ASP A 53 19.94 -13.15 9.26
C ASP A 53 19.90 -14.66 9.52
N ASN A 54 21.01 -15.35 9.27
CA ASN A 54 21.12 -16.79 9.45
C ASN A 54 20.90 -17.20 10.92
N ASN A 55 19.79 -17.91 11.18
CA ASN A 55 19.21 -18.21 12.50
C ASN A 55 18.61 -16.96 13.20
N PRO A 56 17.43 -16.49 12.73
CA PRO A 56 16.70 -15.42 13.40
C PRO A 56 16.14 -15.94 14.73
N ALA A 57 16.61 -15.36 15.83
CA ALA A 57 16.34 -15.83 17.18
C ALA A 57 15.74 -14.72 18.05
N SER A 58 14.67 -15.05 18.76
CA SER A 58 13.95 -14.11 19.60
C SER A 58 14.82 -13.47 20.69
N GLY A 59 14.57 -12.18 20.98
CA GLY A 59 15.37 -11.40 21.93
C GLY A 59 16.73 -10.96 21.39
N LYS A 60 16.85 -10.84 20.07
CA LYS A 60 18.00 -10.27 19.37
C LYS A 60 17.55 -9.43 18.19
N GLY A 61 18.32 -8.39 17.89
CA GLY A 61 18.34 -7.78 16.57
C GLY A 61 18.54 -8.83 15.48
N THR A 62 17.67 -8.81 14.49
CA THR A 62 17.72 -9.64 13.29
C THR A 62 17.73 -8.69 12.10
N GLN A 63 18.77 -8.73 11.27
CA GLN A 63 18.75 -8.01 10.01
C GLN A 63 17.67 -8.60 9.11
N ILE A 64 16.77 -7.73 8.65
CA ILE A 64 15.86 -7.97 7.53
C ILE A 64 16.46 -7.27 6.32
N ARG A 65 16.53 -7.97 5.20
CA ARG A 65 16.78 -7.42 3.86
C ARG A 65 15.58 -7.76 2.98
N LEU A 66 15.08 -6.75 2.27
CA LEU A 66 14.14 -6.90 1.17
C LEU A 66 14.89 -6.59 -0.11
N HIS A 67 14.71 -7.40 -1.16
CA HIS A 67 15.22 -7.11 -2.50
C HIS A 67 14.05 -7.12 -3.49
N ILE A 68 13.79 -5.97 -4.11
CA ILE A 68 12.58 -5.70 -4.89
C ILE A 68 12.90 -5.60 -6.38
N THR A 69 12.31 -6.49 -7.18
CA THR A 69 12.58 -6.64 -8.62
C THR A 69 11.31 -6.47 -9.45
N ASN A 70 11.45 -6.30 -10.76
CA ASN A 70 10.38 -6.26 -11.76
C ASN A 70 10.82 -7.07 -12.99
N ASN A 71 10.34 -8.32 -13.11
CA ASN A 71 10.87 -9.33 -14.05
C ASN A 71 12.37 -9.59 -13.81
N ASP A 72 12.72 -10.04 -12.60
CA ASP A 72 14.09 -10.34 -12.12
C ASP A 72 15.08 -9.15 -12.04
N GLU A 73 14.87 -8.06 -12.78
CA GLU A 73 15.70 -6.85 -12.73
C GLU A 73 15.34 -5.94 -11.53
N PRO A 74 16.30 -5.36 -10.78
CA PRO A 74 16.00 -4.53 -9.61
C PRO A 74 15.25 -3.24 -9.92
N ILE A 75 14.29 -2.86 -9.06
CA ILE A 75 13.65 -1.53 -9.11
C ILE A 75 14.61 -0.50 -8.51
N HIS A 76 15.05 0.48 -9.29
CA HIS A 76 16.04 1.47 -8.84
C HIS A 76 15.44 2.70 -8.14
N ASP A 77 14.20 3.08 -8.47
CA ASP A 77 13.59 4.34 -8.04
C ASP A 77 12.20 4.12 -7.40
N PHE A 78 12.02 4.73 -6.24
CA PHE A 78 10.79 4.66 -5.43
C PHE A 78 10.34 6.08 -5.05
N GLU A 79 9.03 6.30 -5.02
CA GLU A 79 8.43 7.54 -4.54
C GLU A 79 8.29 7.56 -3.01
N VAL A 80 8.33 8.77 -2.45
CA VAL A 80 8.01 8.99 -1.03
C VAL A 80 6.49 8.96 -0.86
N ASN A 81 5.99 7.93 -0.16
CA ASN A 81 4.60 7.82 0.28
C ASN A 81 4.58 7.87 1.82
N HIS A 82 3.61 8.57 2.43
CA HIS A 82 3.54 8.74 3.89
C HIS A 82 4.90 9.05 4.57
N GLU A 83 5.65 9.98 3.96
CA GLU A 83 6.99 10.43 4.34
C GLU A 83 8.13 9.38 4.29
N LYS A 84 7.92 8.20 3.70
CA LYS A 84 8.92 7.11 3.63
C LYS A 84 8.95 6.49 2.21
N LEU A 85 9.97 5.71 1.90
CA LEU A 85 10.07 4.99 0.61
C LEU A 85 9.41 3.60 0.66
N LEU A 86 9.36 3.02 1.87
CA LEU A 86 8.77 1.71 2.12
C LEU A 86 8.30 1.64 3.57
N HIS A 87 7.08 1.15 3.77
CA HIS A 87 6.52 0.80 5.08
C HIS A 87 6.61 -0.71 5.26
N LEU A 88 7.32 -1.15 6.30
CA LEU A 88 7.42 -2.55 6.66
C LEU A 88 6.60 -2.81 7.91
N ILE A 89 5.46 -3.47 7.72
CA ILE A 89 4.60 -3.93 8.79
C ILE A 89 4.97 -5.37 9.16
N ILE A 90 5.09 -5.65 10.45
CA ILE A 90 5.45 -6.97 10.99
C ILE A 90 4.45 -7.35 12.08
N VAL A 91 3.65 -8.41 11.87
CA VAL A 91 2.67 -8.91 12.87
C VAL A 91 2.89 -10.40 13.16
N SER A 92 2.73 -10.83 14.42
CA SER A 92 2.77 -12.25 14.77
C SER A 92 1.51 -13.00 14.29
N LYS A 93 1.55 -14.33 14.14
CA LYS A 93 0.37 -15.14 13.74
C LYS A 93 -0.84 -15.04 14.70
N ASP A 94 -0.64 -14.61 15.95
CA ASP A 94 -1.71 -14.27 16.91
C ASP A 94 -2.02 -12.77 17.00
N LEU A 95 -1.42 -11.96 16.13
CA LEU A 95 -1.54 -10.51 16.09
C LEU A 95 -1.23 -9.82 17.44
N SER A 96 -0.52 -10.50 18.35
CA SER A 96 -0.16 -9.96 19.67
C SER A 96 0.98 -8.94 19.55
N TYR A 97 1.97 -9.24 18.70
CA TYR A 97 3.00 -8.30 18.25
C TYR A 97 2.54 -7.58 16.99
N PHE A 98 2.90 -6.30 16.94
CA PHE A 98 2.83 -5.42 15.78
C PHE A 98 4.04 -4.50 15.84
N ASN A 99 4.71 -4.34 14.72
CA ASN A 99 5.71 -3.31 14.52
C ASN A 99 5.50 -2.65 13.15
N HIS A 100 5.74 -1.35 13.08
CA HIS A 100 5.68 -0.56 11.84
C HIS A 100 6.99 0.21 11.75
N VAL A 101 7.85 -0.23 10.84
CA VAL A 101 9.20 0.30 10.66
C VAL A 101 9.43 0.71 9.21
N HIS A 102 10.48 1.51 8.98
CA HIS A 102 10.74 2.12 7.67
C HIS A 102 12.18 1.78 7.25
N PRO A 103 12.38 0.70 6.47
CA PRO A 103 13.70 0.27 6.05
C PRO A 103 14.49 1.33 5.27
N GLU A 104 15.80 1.34 5.48
CA GLU A 104 16.72 2.23 4.77
C GLU A 104 16.98 1.69 3.36
N TYR A 105 16.79 2.52 2.34
CA TYR A 105 17.08 2.15 0.96
C TYR A 105 18.59 2.13 0.71
N LYS A 106 19.12 1.00 0.26
CA LYS A 106 20.56 0.77 -0.01
C LYS A 106 20.91 0.88 -1.49
N GLY A 107 19.93 1.15 -2.35
CA GLY A 107 20.07 1.16 -3.81
C GLY A 107 19.74 -0.21 -4.44
N ASN A 108 19.51 -0.21 -5.75
CA ASN A 108 19.25 -1.42 -6.56
C ASN A 108 18.16 -2.32 -5.97
N GLY A 109 16.99 -1.75 -5.63
CA GLY A 109 15.86 -2.51 -5.07
C GLY A 109 16.07 -3.03 -3.64
N VAL A 110 17.23 -2.82 -3.02
CA VAL A 110 17.56 -3.34 -1.69
C VAL A 110 17.14 -2.39 -0.58
N PHE A 111 16.39 -2.90 0.39
CA PHE A 111 16.02 -2.22 1.63
C PHE A 111 16.48 -3.03 2.84
N GLU A 112 16.97 -2.36 3.89
CA GLU A 112 17.50 -3.00 5.10
C GLU A 112 16.93 -2.40 6.39
N ILE A 113 16.60 -3.24 7.38
CA ILE A 113 16.33 -2.81 8.76
C ILE A 113 16.64 -3.90 9.78
N GLU A 114 17.04 -3.53 10.99
CA GLU A 114 17.13 -4.46 12.13
C GLU A 114 15.78 -4.51 12.87
N ASN A 115 15.28 -5.71 13.18
CA ASN A 115 14.08 -5.90 13.98
C ASN A 115 14.31 -6.91 15.12
N GLU A 116 13.86 -6.59 16.33
CA GLU A 116 13.82 -7.54 17.45
C GLU A 116 12.48 -8.27 17.50
N PHE A 117 12.52 -9.60 17.35
CA PHE A 117 11.34 -10.46 17.46
C PHE A 117 11.11 -10.91 18.92
N PRO A 118 10.00 -10.55 19.59
CA PRO A 118 9.78 -10.86 21.01
C PRO A 118 9.39 -12.32 21.28
N ALA A 119 9.16 -13.11 20.22
CA ALA A 119 8.98 -14.56 20.31
C ALA A 119 9.53 -15.25 19.05
N GLY A 120 9.78 -16.55 19.14
CA GLY A 120 9.86 -17.39 17.94
C GLY A 120 8.46 -17.78 17.45
N GLY A 121 8.30 -18.09 16.16
CA GLY A 121 7.02 -18.40 15.54
C GLY A 121 6.88 -17.80 14.13
N ALA A 122 5.68 -17.89 13.56
CA ALA A 122 5.37 -17.29 12.27
C ALA A 122 4.97 -15.81 12.43
N TYR A 123 5.54 -14.95 11.57
CA TYR A 123 5.20 -13.53 11.47
C TYR A 123 4.83 -13.21 10.02
N ARG A 124 3.75 -12.46 9.82
CA ARG A 124 3.38 -11.89 8.52
C ARG A 124 4.11 -10.57 8.38
N MET A 125 4.88 -10.45 7.32
CA MET A 125 5.50 -9.21 6.90
C MET A 125 4.74 -8.65 5.70
N VAL A 126 4.63 -7.33 5.65
CA VAL A 126 4.05 -6.58 4.52
C VAL A 126 4.98 -5.42 4.20
N ALA A 127 5.46 -5.38 2.96
CA ALA A 127 6.21 -4.28 2.40
C ALA A 127 5.26 -3.47 1.52
N ASP A 128 4.93 -2.25 1.92
CA ASP A 128 4.09 -1.32 1.19
C ASP A 128 4.96 -0.18 0.63
N PHE A 129 4.95 -0.01 -0.68
CA PHE A 129 5.86 0.88 -1.40
C PHE A 129 5.28 1.33 -2.75
N LYS A 130 5.88 2.37 -3.34
CA LYS A 130 5.53 2.85 -4.68
C LYS A 130 6.78 2.97 -5.56
N PRO A 131 6.95 2.12 -6.59
CA PRO A 131 7.94 2.34 -7.64
C PRO A 131 7.59 3.62 -8.44
N SER A 132 8.58 4.41 -8.85
CA SER A 132 8.34 5.71 -9.50
C SER A 132 7.55 5.60 -10.82
N ASP A 133 7.79 4.56 -11.62
CA ASP A 133 7.04 4.30 -12.87
C ASP A 133 5.80 3.40 -12.67
N GLY A 134 5.44 3.10 -11.41
CA GLY A 134 4.37 2.18 -11.03
C GLY A 134 3.15 2.83 -10.36
N SER A 135 2.41 1.99 -9.65
CA SER A 135 1.39 2.38 -8.66
C SER A 135 1.87 1.94 -7.27
N SER A 136 1.31 2.51 -6.20
CA SER A 136 1.50 1.98 -4.84
C SER A 136 1.04 0.52 -4.78
N MET A 137 1.77 -0.32 -4.06
CA MET A 137 1.49 -1.74 -3.92
C MET A 137 2.04 -2.32 -2.62
N SER A 138 1.37 -3.34 -2.11
CA SER A 138 1.82 -4.10 -0.93
C SER A 138 2.18 -5.54 -1.34
N LYS A 139 3.30 -6.05 -0.83
CA LYS A 139 3.77 -7.44 -1.01
C LYS A 139 3.90 -8.13 0.36
N MET A 140 3.56 -9.41 0.46
CA MET A 140 3.27 -10.06 1.75
C MET A 140 3.89 -11.47 1.88
N GLU A 141 4.61 -11.77 2.96
CA GLU A 141 5.22 -13.10 3.20
C GLU A 141 5.08 -13.58 4.67
N TRP A 142 5.04 -14.89 4.90
CA TRP A 142 5.08 -15.55 6.22
C TRP A 142 6.50 -16.02 6.55
N ILE A 143 7.26 -15.21 7.26
CA ILE A 143 8.56 -15.62 7.80
C ILE A 143 8.40 -16.51 9.06
N HIS A 144 9.45 -17.28 9.38
CA HIS A 144 9.51 -18.08 10.61
C HIS A 144 10.77 -17.78 11.44
N VAL A 145 10.57 -17.42 12.70
CA VAL A 145 11.63 -17.13 13.68
C VAL A 145 11.83 -18.35 14.58
N GLU A 146 13.07 -18.79 14.80
CA GLU A 146 13.36 -19.99 15.60
C GLU A 146 12.95 -19.84 17.08
N ARG A 147 12.62 -20.97 17.73
CA ARG A 147 11.86 -20.96 18.99
C ARG A 147 12.36 -21.95 20.03
N LYS A 148 12.47 -21.49 21.27
CA LYS A 148 12.19 -22.31 22.47
C LYS A 148 10.82 -21.93 23.01
N ASN A 149 9.87 -22.86 22.92
CA ASN A 149 8.52 -22.87 23.52
C ASN A 149 7.89 -21.51 23.88
N SER A 150 7.00 -21.05 23.01
CA SER A 150 5.82 -20.26 23.40
C SER A 150 4.61 -20.77 22.62
N GLN A 151 3.40 -20.45 23.07
CA GLN A 151 2.16 -20.87 22.40
C GLN A 151 1.35 -19.61 22.06
N PRO A 152 0.88 -19.44 20.80
CA PRO A 152 0.22 -18.19 20.40
C PRO A 152 -1.08 -17.96 21.18
N ALA A 153 -1.36 -16.70 21.50
CA ALA A 153 -2.60 -16.30 22.17
C ALA A 153 -3.80 -16.38 21.20
N ALA A 154 -5.02 -16.48 21.75
CA ALA A 154 -6.22 -16.38 20.93
C ALA A 154 -6.60 -14.90 20.72
N VAL A 155 -6.68 -14.44 19.47
CA VAL A 155 -7.30 -13.15 19.12
C VAL A 155 -8.76 -13.16 19.57
N ALA A 156 -9.06 -12.39 20.60
CA ALA A 156 -10.39 -12.19 21.18
C ALA A 156 -10.97 -10.84 20.69
N VAL A 157 -12.27 -10.82 20.40
CA VAL A 157 -13.01 -9.62 19.99
C VAL A 157 -13.27 -8.74 21.22
N ASP A 158 -13.19 -7.42 21.05
CA ASP A 158 -13.46 -6.45 22.10
C ASP A 158 -14.96 -6.28 22.36
N ASN A 159 -15.37 -6.40 23.62
CA ASN A 159 -16.77 -6.13 24.04
C ASN A 159 -17.10 -4.63 24.05
N HIS A 160 -16.09 -3.77 24.13
CA HIS A 160 -16.20 -2.32 24.16
C HIS A 160 -15.06 -1.71 23.33
N LEU A 161 -15.39 -0.77 22.45
CA LEU A 161 -14.41 -0.05 21.63
C LEU A 161 -13.88 1.21 22.34
N GLU A 162 -13.45 1.04 23.59
CA GLU A 162 -12.74 2.05 24.38
C GLU A 162 -11.46 1.41 24.96
N LYS A 163 -10.34 2.12 24.90
CA LYS A 163 -9.01 1.67 25.34
C LYS A 163 -8.26 2.81 26.00
N SER A 164 -7.52 2.49 27.06
CA SER A 164 -6.47 3.36 27.61
C SER A 164 -5.10 2.88 27.19
N VAL A 165 -4.28 3.76 26.61
CA VAL A 165 -2.89 3.51 26.20
C VAL A 165 -2.09 4.78 26.51
N ASP A 166 -0.97 4.63 27.23
CA ASP A 166 0.00 5.70 27.54
C ASP A 166 -0.62 7.00 28.12
N GLY A 167 -1.67 6.86 28.94
CA GLY A 167 -2.42 7.97 29.53
C GLY A 167 -3.41 8.67 28.58
N LYS A 168 -3.63 8.14 27.38
CA LYS A 168 -4.68 8.57 26.45
C LYS A 168 -5.80 7.52 26.44
N LYS A 169 -7.04 7.97 26.64
CA LYS A 169 -8.25 7.17 26.44
C LYS A 169 -8.78 7.43 25.04
N VAL A 170 -8.86 6.38 24.23
CA VAL A 170 -9.31 6.41 22.83
C VAL A 170 -10.57 5.57 22.67
N VAL A 171 -11.60 6.14 22.06
CA VAL A 171 -12.83 5.45 21.66
C VAL A 171 -12.79 5.25 20.14
N LEU A 172 -13.01 4.03 19.66
CA LEU A 172 -13.22 3.74 18.24
C LEU A 172 -14.71 3.62 17.93
N SER A 173 -15.15 4.36 16.93
CA SER A 173 -16.50 4.33 16.36
C SER A 173 -16.45 4.08 14.86
N VAL A 174 -17.56 3.62 14.29
CA VAL A 174 -17.68 3.25 12.87
C VAL A 174 -18.94 3.88 12.29
N ASP A 175 -18.82 4.58 11.17
CA ASP A 175 -19.95 5.18 10.43
C ASP A 175 -19.77 5.04 8.91
N PRO A 176 -20.74 4.50 8.15
CA PRO A 176 -22.01 3.90 8.60
C PRO A 176 -21.81 2.60 9.39
N GLN A 177 -22.91 1.91 9.71
CA GLN A 177 -22.88 0.61 10.40
C GLN A 177 -21.89 -0.36 9.73
N LEU A 178 -21.00 -0.95 10.54
CA LEU A 178 -20.02 -1.96 10.15
C LEU A 178 -20.67 -3.13 9.37
N GLU A 179 -20.26 -3.31 8.12
CA GLU A 179 -20.76 -4.34 7.21
C GLU A 179 -19.67 -4.68 6.18
N ALA A 180 -19.56 -5.94 5.76
CA ALA A 180 -18.59 -6.37 4.75
C ALA A 180 -18.94 -5.83 3.35
N GLY A 181 -17.92 -5.54 2.55
CA GLY A 181 -18.05 -5.03 1.18
C GLY A 181 -18.55 -3.58 1.06
N LYS A 182 -18.62 -2.84 2.18
CA LYS A 182 -18.99 -1.42 2.20
C LYS A 182 -17.84 -0.53 2.66
N GLU A 183 -17.74 0.60 2.00
CA GLU A 183 -16.91 1.74 2.39
C GLU A 183 -17.48 2.38 3.65
N LEU A 184 -16.59 2.69 4.60
CA LEU A 184 -16.94 3.25 5.89
C LEU A 184 -15.77 4.02 6.51
N THR A 185 -16.09 4.80 7.54
CA THR A 185 -15.11 5.49 8.37
C THR A 185 -14.84 4.75 9.68
N LEU A 186 -13.55 4.66 10.05
CA LEU A 186 -13.07 4.35 11.39
C LEU A 186 -12.73 5.68 12.06
N LYS A 187 -13.52 6.08 13.06
CA LYS A 187 -13.31 7.33 13.80
C LYS A 187 -12.83 7.06 15.22
N PHE A 188 -11.62 7.51 15.49
CA PHE A 188 -10.99 7.48 16.81
C PHE A 188 -11.24 8.83 17.50
N THR A 189 -11.84 8.84 18.69
CA THR A 189 -12.00 10.04 19.52
C THR A 189 -11.03 9.94 20.70
N LEU A 190 -10.13 10.92 20.84
CA LEU A 190 -9.00 10.89 21.76
C LEU A 190 -9.17 11.89 22.93
N THR A 191 -8.94 11.40 24.14
CA THR A 191 -9.03 12.17 25.40
C THR A 191 -7.86 11.85 26.31
N ASP A 192 -7.36 12.84 27.06
CA ASP A 192 -6.39 12.58 28.13
C ASP A 192 -7.10 11.87 29.29
N GLU A 193 -6.55 10.75 29.75
CA GLU A 193 -7.19 9.89 30.74
C GLU A 193 -7.27 10.54 32.13
N ASN A 194 -6.29 11.38 32.46
CA ASN A 194 -6.13 12.00 33.78
C ASN A 194 -7.12 13.16 34.00
N THR A 195 -7.31 13.99 32.98
CA THR A 195 -8.11 15.22 33.00
C THR A 195 -9.47 15.08 32.32
N ASN A 196 -9.65 13.99 31.54
CA ASN A 196 -10.80 13.73 30.67
C ASN A 196 -11.10 14.88 29.68
N GLN A 197 -10.08 15.68 29.33
CA GLN A 197 -10.18 16.68 28.27
C GLN A 197 -9.92 16.05 26.89
N PRO A 198 -10.51 16.59 25.80
CA PRO A 198 -10.17 16.16 24.45
C PRO A 198 -8.73 16.51 24.09
N ILE A 199 -8.02 15.62 23.40
CA ILE A 199 -6.66 15.86 22.90
C ILE A 199 -6.77 16.58 21.56
N SER A 200 -6.51 17.90 21.53
CA SER A 200 -6.61 18.73 20.31
C SER A 200 -5.24 19.27 19.85
N ASP A 201 -4.17 18.58 20.23
CA ASP A 201 -2.76 18.90 20.02
C ASP A 201 -1.96 17.66 19.55
N LEU A 202 -2.59 16.79 18.75
CA LEU A 202 -1.89 15.74 18.01
C LEU A 202 -0.91 16.35 16.99
N GLU A 203 0.24 15.69 16.86
CA GLU A 203 1.26 15.99 15.86
C GLU A 203 1.03 15.11 14.60
N PRO A 204 1.35 15.61 13.39
CA PRO A 204 1.31 14.77 12.20
C PRO A 204 2.25 13.57 12.33
N TYR A 205 1.76 12.38 11.98
CA TYR A 205 2.51 11.14 11.91
C TYR A 205 2.41 10.57 10.50
N LEU A 206 3.56 10.39 9.82
CA LEU A 206 3.65 9.87 8.46
C LEU A 206 2.81 10.70 7.44
N GLY A 207 2.81 12.02 7.61
CA GLY A 207 2.12 12.99 6.76
C GLY A 207 0.63 13.21 7.04
N SER A 208 0.03 12.52 8.02
CA SER A 208 -1.39 12.62 8.37
C SER A 208 -1.63 12.74 9.88
N ILE A 209 -2.88 12.99 10.31
CA ILE A 209 -3.27 13.09 11.75
C ILE A 209 -2.91 11.84 12.59
N GLY A 210 -2.74 10.72 11.91
CA GLY A 210 -2.28 9.44 12.42
C GLY A 210 -2.15 8.47 11.26
N HIS A 211 -1.92 7.20 11.56
CA HIS A 211 -1.87 6.11 10.59
C HIS A 211 -2.61 4.89 11.15
N VAL A 212 -3.30 4.12 10.29
CA VAL A 212 -4.08 2.95 10.73
C VAL A 212 -3.70 1.74 9.91
N VAL A 213 -3.38 0.65 10.60
CA VAL A 213 -3.13 -0.66 9.99
C VAL A 213 -4.22 -1.63 10.44
N VAL A 214 -4.69 -2.48 9.52
CA VAL A 214 -5.72 -3.49 9.83
C VAL A 214 -5.35 -4.84 9.19
N PHE A 215 -5.52 -5.91 9.97
CA PHE A 215 -5.39 -7.29 9.49
C PHE A 215 -6.63 -8.12 9.82
N SER A 216 -6.98 -9.06 8.94
CA SER A 216 -7.86 -10.18 9.31
C SER A 216 -7.18 -11.08 10.36
N LYS A 217 -7.97 -11.75 11.20
CA LYS A 217 -7.49 -12.60 12.32
C LYS A 217 -6.53 -13.72 11.92
N ASP A 218 -6.56 -14.15 10.68
CA ASP A 218 -5.65 -15.14 10.11
C ASP A 218 -4.29 -14.55 9.67
N GLY A 219 -4.18 -13.23 9.53
CA GLY A 219 -3.00 -12.53 9.00
C GLY A 219 -2.86 -12.61 7.47
N GLU A 220 -3.93 -12.96 6.75
CA GLU A 220 -3.89 -13.15 5.29
C GLU A 220 -4.38 -11.92 4.50
N ARG A 221 -5.22 -11.05 5.09
CA ARG A 221 -5.65 -9.78 4.48
C ARG A 221 -5.09 -8.62 5.30
N TYR A 222 -4.26 -7.80 4.66
CA TYR A 222 -3.90 -6.45 5.07
C TYR A 222 -4.86 -5.47 4.34
N LEU A 223 -5.37 -4.45 5.03
CA LEU A 223 -6.25 -3.45 4.42
C LEU A 223 -5.50 -2.14 4.23
N HIS A 224 -5.71 -1.52 3.08
CA HIS A 224 -5.38 -0.11 2.84
C HIS A 224 -6.37 0.75 3.64
N VAL A 225 -5.85 1.75 4.36
CA VAL A 225 -6.65 2.67 5.19
C VAL A 225 -6.05 4.06 5.06
N HIS A 226 -6.86 5.04 4.67
CA HIS A 226 -6.42 6.42 4.50
C HIS A 226 -6.97 7.31 5.60
N ALA A 227 -6.20 8.28 6.06
CA ALA A 227 -6.77 9.40 6.82
C ALA A 227 -7.59 10.28 5.87
N VAL A 228 -8.75 10.77 6.32
CA VAL A 228 -9.47 11.84 5.59
C VAL A 228 -8.56 13.09 5.50
N GLU A 229 -8.58 13.77 4.37
CA GLU A 229 -7.77 14.98 4.14
C GLU A 229 -8.20 16.17 5.02
N ASP A 230 -7.35 17.20 5.14
CA ASP A 230 -7.61 18.48 5.83
C ASP A 230 -8.09 18.39 7.31
N GLN A 231 -7.81 17.28 8.00
CA GLN A 231 -8.09 17.15 9.43
C GLN A 231 -7.16 18.00 10.31
N GLY A 232 -7.69 18.53 11.43
CA GLY A 232 -6.92 19.25 12.45
C GLY A 232 -6.19 18.33 13.44
N SER A 233 -5.60 18.88 14.50
CA SER A 233 -4.85 18.15 15.53
C SER A 233 -5.71 17.32 16.52
N GLY A 234 -6.82 16.74 16.08
CA GLY A 234 -7.80 16.06 16.95
C GLY A 234 -8.91 16.98 17.47
N PRO A 235 -9.80 16.52 18.38
CA PRO A 235 -9.75 15.23 19.10
C PRO A 235 -10.35 14.05 18.36
N GLU A 236 -10.87 14.24 17.15
CA GLU A 236 -11.33 13.15 16.31
C GLU A 236 -10.32 12.92 15.18
N ALA A 237 -9.99 11.65 14.92
CA ALA A 237 -9.19 11.22 13.80
C ALA A 237 -9.97 10.18 13.00
N VAL A 238 -10.30 10.53 11.76
CA VAL A 238 -11.19 9.81 10.86
C VAL A 238 -10.37 9.17 9.73
N PHE A 239 -10.64 7.89 9.47
CA PHE A 239 -9.97 7.12 8.44
C PHE A 239 -10.97 6.35 7.59
N GLU A 240 -10.78 6.30 6.27
CA GLU A 240 -11.65 5.59 5.32
C GLU A 240 -11.06 4.23 4.95
N THR A 241 -11.92 3.19 4.92
CA THR A 241 -11.55 1.85 4.45
C THR A 241 -12.79 1.02 4.05
N THR A 242 -12.56 -0.17 3.50
CA THR A 242 -13.58 -1.19 3.22
C THR A 242 -13.12 -2.53 3.77
N PHE A 243 -13.92 -3.17 4.62
CA PHE A 243 -13.68 -4.54 5.06
C PHE A 243 -14.21 -5.50 3.99
N PRO A 244 -13.37 -6.29 3.28
CA PRO A 244 -13.81 -7.01 2.08
C PRO A 244 -14.74 -8.20 2.38
N GLU A 245 -14.58 -8.82 3.56
CA GLU A 245 -15.31 -10.04 3.97
C GLU A 245 -15.68 -9.98 5.45
N SER A 246 -16.78 -10.64 5.82
CA SER A 246 -17.19 -10.88 7.21
C SER A 246 -16.11 -11.65 7.99
N GLY A 247 -15.81 -11.25 9.23
CA GLY A 247 -14.75 -11.89 10.00
C GLY A 247 -14.24 -11.07 11.17
N VAL A 248 -13.31 -11.65 11.94
CA VAL A 248 -12.59 -10.91 12.99
C VAL A 248 -11.40 -10.19 12.37
N TYR A 249 -11.26 -8.91 12.68
CA TYR A 249 -10.13 -8.08 12.26
C TYR A 249 -9.50 -7.39 13.47
N LYS A 250 -8.19 -7.18 13.45
CA LYS A 250 -7.47 -6.34 14.40
C LYS A 250 -7.02 -5.05 13.71
N ILE A 251 -7.31 -3.93 14.37
CA ILE A 251 -7.01 -2.56 13.97
C ILE A 251 -5.95 -2.03 14.93
N TRP A 252 -4.93 -1.35 14.41
CA TRP A 252 -3.97 -0.57 15.19
C TRP A 252 -4.03 0.88 14.70
N GLY A 253 -4.52 1.77 15.55
CA GLY A 253 -4.43 3.22 15.31
C GLY A 253 -3.13 3.76 15.92
N GLN A 254 -2.33 4.44 15.11
CA GLN A 254 -1.07 5.07 15.52
C GLN A 254 -1.20 6.59 15.46
N PHE A 255 -0.85 7.27 16.54
CA PHE A 255 -0.98 8.71 16.69
C PHE A 255 0.27 9.25 17.38
N GLN A 256 0.69 10.47 17.03
CA GLN A 256 1.84 11.11 17.66
C GLN A 256 1.40 12.28 18.54
N LYS A 257 2.01 12.38 19.72
CA LYS A 257 1.85 13.53 20.61
C LYS A 257 3.11 13.71 21.46
N ASP A 258 3.52 14.95 21.69
CA ASP A 258 4.67 15.32 22.54
C ASP A 258 6.01 14.68 22.08
N GLY A 259 6.13 14.38 20.78
CA GLY A 259 7.26 13.69 20.16
C GLY A 259 7.20 12.16 20.20
N GLU A 260 6.20 11.56 20.83
CA GLU A 260 6.08 10.11 21.02
C GLU A 260 4.87 9.52 20.25
N VAL A 261 5.08 8.36 19.63
CA VAL A 261 4.03 7.63 18.89
C VAL A 261 3.40 6.58 19.80
N PHE A 262 2.11 6.72 20.08
CA PHE A 262 1.33 5.71 20.81
C PHE A 262 0.46 4.90 19.84
N THR A 263 0.29 3.61 20.12
CA THR A 263 -0.44 2.67 19.24
C THR A 263 -1.57 1.98 20.00
N VAL A 264 -2.81 2.22 19.59
CA VAL A 264 -4.01 1.66 20.23
C VAL A 264 -4.59 0.47 19.43
N PRO A 265 -4.62 -0.75 19.99
CA PRO A 265 -5.18 -1.93 19.35
C PRO A 265 -6.67 -2.13 19.68
N PHE A 266 -7.49 -2.35 18.65
CA PHE A 266 -8.88 -2.80 18.75
C PHE A 266 -9.09 -4.10 17.97
N VAL A 267 -9.97 -4.99 18.45
CA VAL A 267 -10.38 -6.19 17.71
C VAL A 267 -11.88 -6.19 17.49
N ILE A 268 -12.32 -6.14 16.25
CA ILE A 268 -13.73 -6.08 15.85
C ILE A 268 -14.19 -7.38 15.17
N GLN A 269 -15.49 -7.65 15.21
CA GLN A 269 -16.17 -8.63 14.37
C GLN A 269 -16.97 -7.86 13.31
N VAL A 270 -16.55 -7.97 12.05
CA VAL A 270 -17.37 -7.57 10.88
C VAL A 270 -18.44 -8.65 10.70
N PRO A 271 -19.74 -8.29 10.63
CA PRO A 271 -20.83 -9.25 10.52
C PRO A 271 -20.86 -9.98 9.18
#